data_AF-A0A917NUI5-F1
#
_entry.id   AF-A0A917NUI5-F1
#
_cell.length_a   1.000
_cell.length_b   1.000
_cell.length_c   1.000
_cell.angle_alpha   90.00
_cell.angle_beta   90.00
_cell.angle_gamma   90.00
#
_symmetry.space_group_name_H-M   'P 1'
#
loop_
_entity.id
_entity.type
_entity.pdbx_description
1 polymer ?
#
loop_
_entity_poly.entity_id
_entity_poly.type
_entity_poly.pdbx_seq_one_letter_code
_entity_poly.pdbx_strand_id
1 'polypeptide(L)'
;MLDMMAQAPAAYFLGGGVAAGLAALMVARPALLRRPWRSRWGIALPFLAVLGALAFTGALRLVAPYVPASLTRAYGVPRNCAQARAMGYASARIGTPGYFRHLDADGDGISCEPPPRPRRHW
;
A
#
# COMPACT_ATOMS: atom_id res chain seq x y z
N MET A 1 33.25 70.26 -45.41
CA MET A 1 33.31 69.13 -46.36
C MET A 1 32.84 67.90 -45.60
N LEU A 2 31.55 67.59 -45.76
CA LEU A 2 30.88 66.30 -45.53
C LEU A 2 30.85 65.81 -44.07
N ASP A 3 29.74 65.89 -43.34
CA ASP A 3 28.43 65.22 -43.49
C ASP A 3 28.28 64.03 -42.52
N MET A 4 27.17 64.09 -41.77
CA MET A 4 26.31 62.96 -41.41
C MET A 4 26.73 61.93 -40.34
N MET A 5 25.68 61.49 -39.63
CA MET A 5 25.50 60.22 -38.90
C MET A 5 26.05 60.20 -37.46
N ALA A 6 25.30 59.85 -36.42
CA ALA A 6 23.97 59.27 -36.37
C ALA A 6 23.46 59.26 -34.91
N GLN A 7 22.13 59.40 -34.79
CA GLN A 7 21.22 58.75 -33.86
C GLN A 7 21.64 58.48 -32.40
N ALA A 8 20.91 59.10 -31.48
CA ALA A 8 20.44 58.38 -30.29
C ALA A 8 19.56 57.18 -30.68
N PRO A 9 19.62 56.06 -29.94
CA PRO A 9 18.36 55.45 -29.53
C PRO A 9 18.34 54.95 -28.07
N ALA A 10 17.21 55.25 -27.45
CA ALA A 10 16.38 54.33 -26.66
C ALA A 10 17.00 53.56 -25.47
N ALA A 11 16.53 53.97 -24.29
CA ALA A 11 15.78 53.11 -23.37
C ALA A 11 16.31 51.69 -23.13
N TYR A 12 17.01 51.50 -22.00
CA TYR A 12 16.83 50.29 -21.19
C TYR A 12 16.79 50.67 -19.70
N PHE A 13 15.60 51.09 -19.29
CA PHE A 13 15.08 50.82 -17.95
C PHE A 13 14.99 49.30 -17.75
N LEU A 14 15.05 48.87 -16.49
CA LEU A 14 14.81 47.51 -15.95
C LEU A 14 16.07 46.67 -15.63
N GLY A 15 16.57 46.83 -14.40
CA GLY A 15 17.46 45.86 -13.77
C GLY A 15 17.47 45.89 -12.23
N GLY A 16 16.62 46.68 -11.57
CA GLY A 16 16.64 46.91 -10.12
C GLY A 16 15.66 46.08 -9.29
N GLY A 17 15.19 44.92 -9.76
CA GLY A 17 14.07 44.19 -9.13
C GLY A 17 14.44 42.99 -8.24
N VAL A 18 15.50 42.25 -8.57
CA VAL A 18 15.70 40.90 -7.98
C VAL A 18 16.51 40.92 -6.67
N ALA A 19 17.43 41.87 -6.49
CA ALA A 19 18.25 41.95 -5.27
C ALA A 19 17.43 42.39 -4.04
N ALA A 20 16.45 43.28 -4.24
CA ALA A 20 15.57 43.73 -3.16
C ALA A 20 14.52 42.67 -2.76
N GLY A 21 14.09 41.83 -3.71
CA GLY A 21 13.15 40.74 -3.45
C GLY A 21 13.74 39.62 -2.58
N LEU A 22 15.03 39.31 -2.76
CA LEU A 22 15.70 38.26 -1.97
C LEU A 22 16.02 38.70 -0.54
N ALA A 23 16.29 39.98 -0.30
CA ALA A 23 16.47 40.51 1.06
C ALA A 23 15.16 40.46 1.89
N ALA A 24 14.01 40.66 1.26
CA ALA A 24 12.70 40.57 1.92
C ALA A 24 12.35 39.13 2.38
N LEU A 25 12.87 38.11 1.70
CA LEU A 25 12.66 36.71 2.07
C LEU A 25 13.49 36.26 3.30
N MET A 26 14.58 36.95 3.64
CA MET A 26 15.36 36.65 4.86
C MET A 26 14.89 37.42 6.11
N VAL A 27 14.13 38.51 5.96
CA VAL A 27 13.57 39.29 7.09
C VAL A 27 12.16 38.84 7.48
N ALA A 28 11.45 38.15 6.58
CA ALA A 28 10.20 37.46 6.90
C ALA A 28 10.49 36.19 7.72
N ARG A 29 10.80 36.36 9.01
CA ARG A 29 10.72 35.29 10.00
C ARG A 29 9.37 34.57 9.79
N PRO A 30 9.32 33.27 9.47
CA PRO A 30 8.05 32.58 9.37
C PRO A 30 7.53 32.42 10.80
N ALA A 31 6.83 33.44 11.30
CA ALA A 31 6.02 33.34 12.52
C ALA A 31 4.98 32.21 12.39
N LEU A 32 4.72 31.74 11.17
CA LEU A 32 3.88 30.60 10.86
C LEU A 32 4.51 29.24 11.24
N LEU A 33 5.84 29.13 11.36
CA LEU A 33 6.53 27.92 11.84
C LEU A 33 6.66 27.87 13.38
N ARG A 34 6.22 28.92 14.07
CA ARG A 34 6.19 28.99 15.54
C ARG A 34 4.77 29.09 16.06
N ARG A 35 3.78 28.42 15.43
CA ARG A 35 2.54 28.11 16.16
C ARG A 35 2.96 27.15 17.27
N PRO A 36 3.07 27.59 18.54
CA PRO A 36 3.56 26.72 19.56
C PRO A 36 2.52 25.60 19.67
N TRP A 37 2.97 24.38 19.46
CA TRP A 37 2.23 23.16 19.78
C TRP A 37 2.14 23.02 21.33
N ARG A 38 1.71 24.11 21.98
CA ARG A 38 1.57 24.38 23.41
C ARG A 38 0.09 24.61 23.75
N SER A 39 -0.81 24.32 22.80
CA SER A 39 -2.22 24.11 23.09
C SER A 39 -2.39 22.70 23.65
N ARG A 40 -3.32 22.51 24.59
CA ARG A 40 -3.65 21.20 25.19
C ARG A 40 -3.89 20.10 24.14
N TRP A 41 -4.24 20.50 22.93
CA TRP A 41 -4.46 19.65 21.76
C TRP A 41 -3.19 18.96 21.24
N GLY A 42 -1.99 19.48 21.50
CA GLY A 42 -0.74 18.85 21.06
C GLY A 42 -0.48 17.49 21.73
N ILE A 43 -0.93 17.32 22.97
CA ILE A 43 -0.85 16.05 23.71
C ILE A 43 -2.16 15.26 23.58
N ALA A 44 -3.31 15.95 23.59
CA ALA A 44 -4.60 15.27 23.54
C ALA A 44 -4.83 14.52 22.21
N LEU A 45 -4.41 15.07 21.07
CA LEU A 45 -4.60 14.42 19.77
C LEU A 45 -3.87 13.08 19.63
N PRO A 46 -2.55 12.96 19.89
CA PRO A 46 -1.89 11.65 19.83
C PRO A 46 -2.46 10.68 20.86
N PHE A 47 -2.84 11.16 22.05
CA PHE A 47 -3.41 10.30 23.09
C PHE A 47 -4.79 9.72 22.68
N LEU A 48 -5.68 10.56 22.14
CA LEU A 48 -6.97 10.13 21.60
C LEU A 48 -6.82 9.19 20.40
N ALA A 49 -5.83 9.43 19.53
CA ALA A 49 -5.53 8.54 18.41
C ALA A 49 -5.09 7.15 18.89
N VAL A 50 -4.23 7.08 19.91
CA VAL A 50 -3.80 5.81 20.52
C VAL A 50 -4.98 5.10 21.19
N LEU A 51 -5.79 5.80 21.98
CA LEU A 51 -6.97 5.22 22.61
C LEU A 51 -7.98 4.71 21.57
N GLY A 52 -8.21 5.46 20.50
CA GLY A 52 -9.04 5.04 19.38
C GLY A 52 -8.51 3.79 18.69
N ALA A 53 -7.19 3.72 18.44
CA ALA A 53 -6.56 2.54 17.84
C ALA A 53 -6.64 1.30 18.75
N LEU A 54 -6.46 1.47 20.07
CA LEU A 54 -6.61 0.39 21.04
C LEU A 54 -8.07 -0.11 21.12
N ALA A 55 -9.04 0.80 21.15
CA ALA A 55 -10.46 0.45 21.12
C ALA A 55 -10.84 -0.28 19.82
N PHE A 56 -10.35 0.21 18.67
CA PHE A 56 -10.61 -0.39 17.36
C PHE A 56 -10.01 -1.79 17.23
N THR A 57 -8.75 -1.96 17.62
CA THR A 57 -8.09 -3.29 17.62
C THR A 57 -8.76 -4.27 18.59
N GLY A 58 -9.19 -3.79 19.77
CA GLY A 58 -10.01 -4.56 20.71
C GLY A 58 -11.33 -5.00 20.09
N ALA A 59 -12.07 -4.08 19.45
CA ALA A 59 -13.32 -4.38 18.76
C ALA A 59 -13.14 -5.41 17.64
N LEU A 60 -12.07 -5.33 16.85
CA LEU A 60 -11.75 -6.32 15.81
C LEU A 60 -11.55 -7.73 16.41
N ARG A 61 -10.93 -7.85 17.59
CA ARG A 61 -10.77 -9.16 18.25
C ARG A 61 -12.08 -9.76 18.75
N LEU A 62 -13.02 -8.91 19.16
CA LEU A 62 -14.36 -9.35 19.57
C LEU A 62 -15.18 -9.80 18.36
N VAL A 63 -14.98 -9.17 17.19
CA VAL A 63 -15.75 -9.47 15.98
C VAL A 63 -15.15 -10.60 15.12
N ALA A 64 -13.84 -10.81 15.18
CA ALA A 64 -13.15 -11.91 14.48
C ALA A 64 -13.78 -13.31 14.62
N PRO A 65 -14.26 -13.76 15.80
CA PRO A 65 -14.92 -15.07 15.92
C PRO A 65 -16.27 -15.17 15.21
N TYR A 66 -16.86 -14.06 14.75
CA TYR A 66 -18.10 -14.09 13.96
C TYR A 66 -17.87 -14.40 12.47
N VAL A 67 -16.62 -14.51 12.00
CA VAL A 67 -16.33 -15.01 10.66
C VAL A 67 -16.51 -16.53 10.68
N PRO A 68 -17.47 -17.11 9.92
CA PRO A 68 -17.69 -18.54 9.95
C PRO A 68 -16.48 -19.28 9.36
N ALA A 69 -16.06 -20.35 10.04
CA ALA A 69 -14.92 -21.19 9.63
C ALA A 69 -15.09 -21.80 8.22
N SER A 70 -16.33 -21.86 7.71
CA SER A 70 -16.64 -22.29 6.35
C SER A 70 -16.01 -21.38 5.30
N LEU A 71 -15.91 -20.07 5.52
CA LEU A 71 -15.27 -19.15 4.57
C LEU A 71 -13.76 -19.39 4.48
N THR A 72 -13.10 -19.58 5.63
CA THR A 72 -11.66 -19.87 5.65
C THR A 72 -11.36 -21.21 4.97
N ARG A 73 -12.25 -22.20 5.14
CA ARG A 73 -12.18 -23.47 4.42
C ARG A 73 -12.42 -23.30 2.92
N ALA A 74 -13.34 -22.42 2.53
CA ALA A 74 -13.77 -22.18 1.15
C ALA A 74 -12.87 -21.21 0.34
N TYR A 75 -11.92 -20.53 0.98
CA TYR A 75 -11.01 -19.59 0.31
C TYR A 75 -9.54 -19.74 0.72
N GLY A 76 -9.23 -20.68 1.62
CA GLY A 76 -7.86 -20.93 2.07
C GLY A 76 -7.05 -21.74 1.07
N VAL A 77 -5.79 -21.34 0.84
CA VAL A 77 -4.82 -22.15 0.10
C VAL A 77 -4.26 -23.24 1.03
N PRO A 78 -4.54 -24.53 0.79
CA PRO A 78 -4.02 -25.63 1.59
C PRO A 78 -2.52 -25.79 1.42
N ARG A 79 -1.81 -26.07 2.52
CA ARG A 79 -0.36 -26.32 2.51
C ARG A 79 0.01 -27.72 2.06
N ASN A 80 -0.90 -28.68 2.26
CA ASN A 80 -0.71 -30.08 1.93
C ASN A 80 -2.04 -30.74 1.55
N CYS A 81 -1.97 -31.95 0.99
CA CYS A 81 -3.14 -32.69 0.54
C CYS A 81 -4.06 -33.17 1.67
N ALA A 82 -3.57 -33.32 2.90
CA ALA A 82 -4.42 -33.64 4.05
C ALA A 82 -5.34 -32.44 4.38
N GLN A 83 -4.78 -31.22 4.35
CA GLN A 83 -5.52 -30.00 4.54
C GLN A 83 -6.51 -29.75 3.39
N ALA A 84 -6.09 -29.98 2.14
CA ALA A 84 -6.99 -29.87 0.98
C ALA A 84 -8.19 -30.82 1.09
N ARG A 85 -7.98 -32.07 1.55
CA ARG A 85 -9.05 -33.03 1.84
C ARG A 85 -9.98 -32.56 2.95
N ALA A 86 -9.42 -32.03 4.04
CA ALA A 86 -10.22 -31.45 5.14
C ALA A 86 -11.01 -30.21 4.71
N MET A 87 -10.61 -29.56 3.61
CA MET A 87 -11.31 -28.43 3.00
C MET A 87 -12.34 -28.85 1.93
N GLY A 88 -12.31 -30.09 1.46
CA GLY A 88 -13.17 -30.56 0.36
C GLY A 88 -12.61 -30.28 -1.04
N TYR A 89 -11.33 -29.93 -1.16
CA TYR A 89 -10.65 -29.66 -2.44
C TYR A 89 -9.85 -30.83 -3.00
N ALA A 90 -10.03 -32.03 -2.46
CA ALA A 90 -9.28 -33.20 -2.93
C ALA A 90 -9.64 -33.57 -4.38
N SER A 91 -8.65 -34.08 -5.12
CA SER A 91 -8.84 -34.55 -6.50
C SER A 91 -9.38 -33.47 -7.44
N ALA A 92 -8.96 -32.22 -7.24
CA ALA A 92 -9.34 -31.11 -8.08
C ALA A 92 -8.49 -31.07 -9.36
N ARG A 93 -9.16 -30.85 -10.50
CA ARG A 93 -8.55 -30.76 -11.83
C ARG A 93 -8.11 -29.35 -12.16
N ILE A 94 -7.11 -29.20 -13.02
CA ILE A 94 -6.67 -27.90 -13.51
C ILE A 94 -7.86 -27.05 -14.00
N GLY A 95 -7.91 -25.81 -13.51
CA GLY A 95 -9.01 -24.88 -13.79
C GLY A 95 -10.21 -24.96 -12.84
N THR A 96 -10.27 -25.90 -11.89
CA THR A 96 -11.32 -25.91 -10.86
C THR A 96 -10.91 -25.15 -9.60
N PRO A 97 -11.87 -24.52 -8.88
CA PRO A 97 -11.61 -23.89 -7.59
C PRO A 97 -11.27 -24.99 -6.55
N GLY A 98 -9.98 -25.22 -6.36
CA GLY A 98 -9.47 -26.32 -5.54
C GLY A 98 -8.20 -26.95 -6.13
N TYR A 99 -7.89 -26.69 -7.40
CA TYR A 99 -6.61 -27.09 -7.97
C TYR A 99 -5.49 -26.18 -7.48
N PHE A 100 -4.46 -26.80 -6.94
CA PHE A 100 -3.27 -26.13 -6.47
C PHE A 100 -2.04 -26.80 -7.08
N ARG A 101 -1.30 -26.06 -7.91
CA ARG A 101 -0.12 -26.59 -8.62
C ARG A 101 0.94 -27.17 -7.69
N HIS A 102 1.07 -26.63 -6.47
CA HIS A 102 2.02 -27.15 -5.48
C HIS A 102 1.56 -28.44 -4.80
N LEU A 103 0.33 -28.88 -5.04
CA LEU A 103 -0.25 -30.13 -4.55
C LEU A 103 -0.43 -31.19 -5.64
N ASP A 104 -0.03 -30.85 -6.85
CA ASP A 104 0.08 -31.76 -8.00
C ASP A 104 1.54 -32.27 -8.03
N ALA A 105 1.74 -33.51 -7.59
CA ALA A 105 3.07 -34.06 -7.34
C ALA A 105 3.74 -34.54 -8.63
N ASP A 106 2.96 -35.00 -9.60
CA ASP A 106 3.38 -35.55 -10.89
C ASP A 106 3.10 -34.61 -12.07
N GLY A 107 2.32 -33.55 -11.86
CA GLY A 107 2.12 -32.47 -12.84
C GLY A 107 1.10 -32.82 -13.92
N ASP A 108 0.23 -33.79 -13.67
CA ASP A 108 -0.75 -34.28 -14.64
C ASP A 108 -2.02 -33.40 -14.70
N GLY A 109 -2.10 -32.39 -13.83
CA GLY A 109 -3.23 -31.50 -13.71
C GLY A 109 -4.31 -31.97 -12.73
N ILE A 110 -4.03 -32.97 -11.88
CA ILE A 110 -4.91 -33.44 -10.81
C ILE A 110 -4.21 -33.31 -9.46
N SER A 111 -4.65 -32.34 -8.66
CA SER A 111 -4.10 -32.17 -7.32
C SER A 111 -4.58 -33.24 -6.34
N CYS A 112 -3.68 -33.72 -5.48
CA CYS A 112 -3.98 -34.64 -4.37
C CYS A 112 -4.60 -35.99 -4.75
N GLU A 113 -4.21 -36.56 -5.89
CA GLU A 113 -4.63 -37.89 -6.33
C GLU A 113 -4.32 -38.97 -5.26
N PRO A 114 -5.20 -39.97 -5.07
CA PRO A 114 -4.82 -41.20 -4.37
C PRO A 114 -3.74 -41.96 -5.16
N PRO A 115 -2.78 -42.64 -4.49
CA PRO A 115 -1.78 -43.43 -5.19
C PRO A 115 -2.44 -44.49 -6.09
N PRO A 116 -1.90 -44.72 -7.31
CA PRO A 116 -2.49 -45.66 -8.24
C PRO A 116 -2.55 -47.06 -7.65
N ARG A 117 -3.65 -47.79 -7.93
CA ARG A 117 -3.72 -49.21 -7.56
C ARG A 117 -2.64 -49.98 -8.31
N PRO A 118 -1.91 -50.90 -7.65
CA PRO A 118 -0.87 -51.68 -8.32
C PRO A 118 -1.48 -52.43 -9.50
N ARG A 119 -1.00 -52.14 -10.71
CA ARG A 119 -1.42 -52.86 -11.91
C ARG A 119 -0.82 -54.26 -11.81
N ARG A 120 -1.66 -55.29 -11.69
CA ARG A 120 -1.22 -56.68 -11.85
C ARG A 120 -0.98 -56.90 -13.34
N HIS A 121 0.28 -56.88 -13.75
CA HIS A 121 0.69 -57.33 -15.07
C HIS A 121 0.76 -58.86 -14.97
N TRP A 122 -0.24 -59.55 -15.54
CA TRP A 122 -0.26 -61.00 -15.68
C TRP A 122 0.58 -61.43 -16.88
#